data_AF-A0A8S9UBA0-F1
#
_entry.id   AF-A0A8S9UBA0-F1
#
_cell.length_a   1.000
_cell.length_b   1.000
_cell.length_c   1.000
_cell.angle_alpha   90.00
_cell.angle_beta   90.00
_cell.angle_gamma   90.00
#
_symmetry.space_group_name_H-M   'P 1'
#
loop_
_entity.id
_entity.type
_entity.pdbx_description
1 polymer ?
#
loop_
_entity_poly.entity_id
_entity_poly.type
_entity_poly.pdbx_seq_one_letter_code
_entity_poly.pdbx_strand_id
1 'polypeptide(L)'
;MRFAKLQVLLLALIVLCSYVVIASDKTCFELPIVIVSPTKVKLPTETCNQPRLPARDCMKDPVEAKIEVIDNVNGTLNCLEGNRTAVYPASVHYRGQSSLHFAKHQLAVDLNEASELLGFPADRTFVLNGPTIDASLMRNHLAHWMFRGTDRYSPRTRHLVVFVRDRLDTVDWSPRYQGIYLALEKIAYTPNRVGLTQLNSACKTNEELSGGWAWQNNPLTYGDYSPNLVLNEATGLFGAGERPILTFPEPKVLTQRMRDYFVSPETGPLPRLYQYLHDNMTNPDGLQEHIDIGSFVDYFLHSEFSMNSDAYRRSTFFFKDRDQPINAGPVWDFNLAYGK
;
A
#
# COMPACT_ATOMS: atom_id res chain seq x y z
N MET A 1 43.11 -15.29 -54.98
CA MET A 1 43.44 -14.01 -54.30
C MET A 1 42.22 -13.09 -54.33
N ARG A 2 41.89 -12.50 -53.17
CA ARG A 2 40.97 -11.38 -52.89
C ARG A 2 39.44 -11.48 -53.09
N PHE A 3 38.88 -12.32 -53.97
CA PHE A 3 37.41 -12.34 -54.14
C PHE A 3 36.65 -13.34 -53.23
N ALA A 4 37.21 -14.52 -52.95
CA ALA A 4 36.54 -15.53 -52.10
C ALA A 4 36.43 -15.14 -50.62
N LYS A 5 37.33 -14.28 -50.11
CA LYS A 5 37.27 -13.79 -48.72
C LYS A 5 36.17 -12.74 -48.49
N LEU A 6 35.71 -12.06 -49.56
CA LEU A 6 34.66 -11.05 -49.46
C LEU A 6 33.26 -11.67 -49.38
N GLN A 7 33.01 -12.78 -50.09
CA GLN A 7 31.74 -13.52 -50.01
C GLN A 7 31.51 -14.19 -48.66
N VAL A 8 32.57 -14.74 -48.04
CA VAL A 8 32.47 -15.34 -46.70
C VAL A 8 32.22 -14.27 -45.63
N LEU A 9 32.80 -13.07 -45.78
CA LEU A 9 32.52 -11.94 -44.90
C LEU A 9 31.07 -11.41 -45.06
N LEU A 10 30.55 -11.39 -46.30
CA LEU A 10 29.19 -10.94 -46.59
C LEU A 10 28.14 -11.94 -46.05
N LEU A 11 28.39 -13.25 -46.17
CA LEU A 11 27.56 -14.29 -45.58
C LEU A 11 27.62 -14.29 -44.05
N ALA A 12 28.80 -14.04 -43.46
CA ALA A 12 28.93 -13.86 -42.02
C ALA A 12 28.20 -12.60 -41.52
N LEU A 13 28.21 -11.50 -42.28
CA LEU A 13 27.44 -10.28 -41.98
C LEU A 13 25.93 -10.48 -42.12
N ILE A 14 25.46 -11.29 -43.08
CA ILE A 14 24.04 -11.63 -43.22
C ILE A 14 23.58 -12.54 -42.06
N VAL A 15 24.43 -13.48 -41.62
CA VAL A 15 24.15 -14.33 -40.45
C VAL A 15 24.25 -13.53 -39.14
N LEU A 16 25.14 -12.53 -39.04
CA LEU A 16 25.20 -11.62 -37.90
C LEU A 16 24.07 -10.58 -37.88
N CYS A 17 23.49 -10.21 -39.03
CA CYS A 17 22.28 -9.39 -39.12
C CYS A 17 20.99 -10.19 -38.85
N SER A 18 21.09 -11.52 -38.74
CA SER A 18 19.97 -12.40 -38.38
C SER A 18 19.79 -12.55 -36.86
N TYR A 19 20.67 -11.94 -36.04
CA TYR A 19 20.30 -11.54 -34.69
C TYR A 19 19.39 -10.31 -34.77
N VAL A 20 18.24 -10.49 -35.42
CA VAL A 20 17.02 -9.83 -34.96
C VAL A 20 16.97 -10.20 -33.50
N VAL A 21 17.25 -9.22 -32.63
CA VAL A 21 16.73 -9.24 -31.27
C VAL A 21 15.27 -9.64 -31.48
N ILE A 22 14.91 -10.88 -31.15
CA ILE A 22 13.51 -11.23 -30.99
C ILE A 22 13.10 -10.25 -29.92
N ALA A 23 12.47 -9.16 -30.35
CA ALA A 23 11.77 -8.27 -29.47
C ALA A 23 10.82 -9.23 -28.78
N SER A 24 11.11 -9.53 -27.51
CA SER A 24 10.15 -10.25 -26.66
C SER A 24 8.83 -9.57 -26.95
N ASP A 25 7.87 -10.32 -27.47
CA ASP A 25 6.57 -9.79 -27.83
C ASP A 25 5.90 -9.37 -26.51
N LYS A 26 6.16 -8.13 -26.09
CA LYS A 26 5.70 -7.55 -24.81
C LYS A 26 4.20 -7.26 -24.87
N THR A 27 3.43 -8.09 -25.54
CA THR A 27 2.00 -7.94 -25.71
C THR A 27 1.25 -9.06 -24.98
N CYS A 28 1.83 -10.26 -24.84
CA CYS A 28 1.18 -11.41 -24.19
C CYS A 28 1.97 -11.93 -22.98
N PHE A 29 1.26 -12.26 -21.89
CA PHE A 29 1.84 -12.68 -20.61
C PHE A 29 0.99 -13.76 -19.93
N GLU A 30 1.64 -14.62 -19.14
CA GLU A 30 0.94 -15.54 -18.22
C GLU A 30 0.29 -14.79 -17.04
N LEU A 31 0.90 -13.68 -16.64
CA LEU A 31 0.38 -12.81 -15.59
C LEU A 31 -0.83 -12.00 -16.09
N PRO A 32 -1.77 -11.61 -15.21
CA PRO A 32 -2.82 -10.66 -15.55
C PRO A 32 -2.22 -9.36 -16.09
N ILE A 33 -2.89 -8.75 -17.06
CA ILE A 33 -2.56 -7.41 -17.55
C ILE A 33 -3.52 -6.40 -16.92
N VAL A 34 -2.97 -5.31 -16.40
CA VAL A 34 -3.72 -4.12 -15.99
C VAL A 34 -3.27 -2.94 -16.83
N ILE A 35 -4.22 -2.30 -17.51
CA ILE A 35 -3.99 -1.08 -18.28
C ILE A 35 -4.62 0.08 -17.52
N VAL A 36 -3.78 1.02 -17.09
CA VAL A 36 -4.19 2.26 -16.44
C VAL A 36 -4.34 3.34 -17.51
N SER A 37 -5.58 3.79 -17.74
CA SER A 37 -5.89 4.79 -18.77
C SER A 37 -6.47 6.06 -18.16
N PRO A 38 -5.67 7.08 -17.81
CA PRO A 38 -6.19 8.39 -17.45
C PRO A 38 -7.13 8.95 -18.52
N THR A 39 -8.23 9.59 -18.10
CA THR A 39 -9.33 9.99 -19.00
C THR A 39 -9.38 11.47 -19.30
N LYS A 40 -8.98 12.33 -18.35
CA LYS A 40 -9.06 13.80 -18.45
C LYS A 40 -7.71 14.49 -18.44
N VAL A 41 -6.79 14.04 -17.57
CA VAL A 41 -5.45 14.62 -17.38
C VAL A 41 -4.44 13.47 -17.34
N LYS A 42 -3.24 13.70 -17.87
CA LYS A 42 -2.13 12.73 -17.81
C LYS A 42 -1.74 12.51 -16.35
N LEU A 43 -1.16 11.34 -16.04
CA LEU A 43 -0.48 11.19 -14.76
C LEU A 43 0.62 12.26 -14.65
N PRO A 44 0.89 12.79 -13.44
CA PRO A 44 1.98 13.74 -13.24
C PRO A 44 3.31 13.23 -13.80
N THR A 45 4.20 14.16 -14.14
CA THR A 45 5.57 13.86 -14.61
C THR A 45 6.57 14.52 -13.68
N GLU A 46 7.85 14.15 -13.75
CA GLU A 46 8.91 14.72 -12.91
C GLU A 46 9.05 16.26 -13.02
N THR A 47 8.46 16.87 -14.04
CA THR A 47 8.34 18.33 -14.21
C THR A 47 7.28 18.97 -13.33
N CYS A 48 6.68 18.21 -12.41
CA CYS A 48 5.65 18.69 -11.51
C CYS A 48 6.21 19.77 -10.57
N ASN A 49 5.65 20.99 -10.66
CA ASN A 49 6.12 22.12 -9.87
C ASN A 49 5.46 22.11 -8.48
N GLN A 50 6.09 21.43 -7.52
CA GLN A 50 5.59 21.36 -6.15
C GLN A 50 5.59 22.76 -5.49
N PRO A 51 4.48 23.20 -4.89
CA PRO A 51 4.45 24.46 -4.14
C PRO A 51 5.41 24.43 -2.94
N ARG A 52 5.79 25.62 -2.43
CA ARG A 52 6.61 25.71 -1.22
C ARG A 52 5.95 24.98 -0.06
N LEU A 53 6.74 24.23 0.69
CA LEU A 53 6.26 23.49 1.86
C LEU A 53 5.70 24.45 2.93
N PRO A 54 4.64 24.05 3.67
CA PRO A 54 3.94 22.76 3.61
C PRO A 54 2.90 22.69 2.47
N ALA A 55 3.04 21.70 1.58
CA ALA A 55 2.14 21.50 0.44
C ALA A 55 2.02 20.01 0.08
N ARG A 56 0.90 19.65 -0.57
CA ARG A 56 0.76 18.32 -1.19
C ARG A 56 1.82 18.14 -2.27
N ASP A 57 2.42 16.95 -2.30
CA ASP A 57 3.28 16.56 -3.40
C ASP A 57 2.42 16.35 -4.66
N CYS A 58 2.66 17.17 -5.68
CA CYS A 58 1.86 17.19 -6.89
C CYS A 58 2.05 15.92 -7.74
N MET A 59 3.11 15.12 -7.52
CA MET A 59 3.21 13.77 -8.09
C MET A 59 2.12 12.82 -7.56
N LYS A 60 1.54 13.13 -6.40
CA LYS A 60 0.44 12.37 -5.79
C LYS A 60 -0.93 12.93 -6.15
N ASP A 61 -1.02 13.85 -7.11
CA ASP A 61 -2.31 14.40 -7.52
C ASP A 61 -3.16 13.31 -8.20
N PRO A 62 -4.43 13.15 -7.79
CA PRO A 62 -5.30 12.11 -8.30
C PRO A 62 -5.82 12.49 -9.68
N VAL A 63 -5.76 11.54 -10.60
CA VAL A 63 -6.36 11.66 -11.94
C VAL A 63 -7.49 10.65 -12.09
N GLU A 64 -8.56 11.05 -12.79
CA GLU A 64 -9.58 10.09 -13.21
C GLU A 64 -9.01 9.16 -14.28
N ALA A 65 -9.27 7.86 -14.14
CA ALA A 65 -8.76 6.83 -15.02
C ALA A 65 -9.77 5.69 -15.21
N LYS A 66 -9.54 4.90 -16.26
CA LYS A 66 -10.14 3.56 -16.42
C LYS A 66 -9.07 2.51 -16.14
N ILE A 67 -9.40 1.55 -15.30
CA ILE A 67 -8.61 0.35 -15.03
C ILE A 67 -9.18 -0.77 -15.89
N GLU A 68 -8.47 -1.13 -16.97
CA GLU A 68 -8.83 -2.26 -17.82
C GLU A 68 -8.02 -3.48 -17.38
N VAL A 69 -8.69 -4.61 -17.15
CA VAL A 69 -8.08 -5.87 -16.71
C VAL A 69 -8.22 -6.93 -17.79
N ILE A 70 -7.18 -7.71 -18.01
CA ILE A 70 -7.17 -8.91 -18.84
C ILE A 70 -6.60 -10.05 -17.99
N ASP A 71 -7.47 -10.97 -17.58
CA ASP A 71 -7.14 -12.08 -16.67
C ASP A 71 -7.93 -13.34 -17.06
N ASN A 72 -7.39 -14.07 -18.03
CA ASN A 72 -7.96 -15.29 -18.58
C ASN A 72 -7.75 -16.46 -17.62
N VAL A 73 -8.78 -16.79 -16.85
CA VAL A 73 -8.75 -17.88 -15.84
C VAL A 73 -8.63 -19.30 -16.42
N ASN A 74 -8.80 -19.45 -17.74
CA ASN A 74 -8.69 -20.73 -18.45
C ASN A 74 -7.25 -21.11 -18.85
N GLY A 75 -6.25 -20.32 -18.43
CA GLY A 75 -4.84 -20.57 -18.73
C GLY A 75 -4.39 -20.12 -20.12
N THR A 76 -5.24 -19.45 -20.90
CA THR A 76 -4.75 -18.78 -22.11
C THR A 76 -3.96 -17.52 -21.74
N LEU A 77 -2.93 -17.19 -22.52
CA LEU A 77 -2.14 -15.99 -22.28
C LEU A 77 -3.04 -14.73 -22.27
N ASN A 78 -2.70 -13.80 -21.39
CA ASN A 78 -3.29 -12.47 -21.37
C ASN A 78 -2.56 -11.61 -22.38
N CYS A 79 -3.25 -11.15 -23.42
CA CYS A 79 -2.67 -10.34 -24.49
C CYS A 79 -3.24 -8.92 -24.48
N LEU A 80 -2.42 -7.92 -24.79
CA LEU A 80 -2.77 -6.49 -24.74
C LEU A 80 -3.97 -6.15 -25.65
N GLU A 81 -4.04 -6.78 -26.81
CA GLU A 81 -5.15 -6.67 -27.76
C GLU A 81 -6.34 -7.61 -27.45
N GLY A 82 -6.23 -8.39 -26.38
CA GLY A 82 -7.26 -9.31 -25.93
C GLY A 82 -8.50 -8.62 -25.38
N ASN A 83 -9.55 -9.42 -25.17
CA ASN A 83 -10.78 -8.96 -24.52
C ASN A 83 -10.51 -8.57 -23.08
N ARG A 84 -11.09 -7.44 -22.65
CA ARG A 84 -11.02 -6.99 -21.26
C ARG A 84 -11.97 -7.86 -20.45
N THR A 85 -11.46 -8.48 -19.41
CA THR A 85 -12.28 -9.26 -18.46
C THR A 85 -13.03 -8.36 -17.50
N ALA A 86 -12.48 -7.17 -17.20
CA ALA A 86 -13.16 -6.14 -16.44
C ALA A 86 -12.66 -4.73 -16.80
N VAL A 87 -13.52 -3.73 -16.58
CA VAL A 87 -13.17 -2.31 -16.75
C VAL A 87 -13.81 -1.51 -15.63
N TYR A 88 -13.00 -0.79 -14.86
CA TYR A 88 -13.46 -0.01 -13.72
C TYR A 88 -13.16 1.48 -13.89
N PRO A 89 -14.13 2.37 -13.67
CA PRO A 89 -13.84 3.78 -13.45
C PRO A 89 -13.21 3.97 -12.06
N ALA A 90 -12.10 4.71 -12.02
CA ALA A 90 -11.31 4.89 -10.80
C ALA A 90 -10.63 6.27 -10.78
N SER A 91 -10.13 6.62 -9.60
CA SER A 91 -9.08 7.62 -9.43
C SER A 91 -7.74 6.91 -9.22
N VAL A 92 -6.67 7.44 -9.81
CA VAL A 92 -5.32 6.89 -9.70
C VAL A 92 -4.34 8.01 -9.38
N HIS A 93 -3.36 7.74 -8.53
CA HIS A 93 -2.24 8.64 -8.27
C HIS A 93 -0.97 7.85 -7.99
N TYR A 94 0.20 8.48 -8.15
CA TYR A 94 1.42 7.87 -7.64
C TYR A 94 1.42 7.85 -6.12
N ARG A 95 2.03 6.83 -5.54
CA ARG A 95 2.13 6.65 -4.09
C ARG A 95 3.54 6.35 -3.62
N GLY A 96 3.72 6.46 -2.31
CA GLY A 96 4.99 6.28 -1.61
C GLY A 96 5.57 7.61 -1.14
N GLN A 97 6.80 7.55 -0.61
CA GLN A 97 7.56 8.73 -0.19
C GLN A 97 8.88 8.75 -0.95
N SER A 98 9.89 8.02 -0.47
CA SER A 98 11.17 7.86 -1.18
C SER A 98 10.98 7.20 -2.55
N SER A 99 10.04 6.27 -2.66
CA SER A 99 9.77 5.56 -3.92
C SER A 99 9.16 6.41 -5.02
N LEU A 100 8.71 7.64 -4.73
CA LEU A 100 8.32 8.58 -5.77
C LEU A 100 9.51 9.01 -6.64
N HIS A 101 10.73 8.93 -6.11
CA HIS A 101 11.95 9.26 -6.85
C HIS A 101 12.52 8.06 -7.64
N PHE A 102 11.80 6.94 -7.67
CA PHE A 102 12.19 5.79 -8.50
C PHE A 102 11.64 5.97 -9.91
N ALA A 103 12.43 5.59 -10.92
CA ALA A 103 12.02 5.62 -12.33
C ALA A 103 10.74 4.80 -12.61
N LYS A 104 10.47 3.79 -11.77
CA LYS A 104 9.24 3.00 -11.80
C LYS A 104 8.38 3.36 -10.60
N HIS A 105 7.38 4.21 -10.84
CA HIS A 105 6.48 4.66 -9.81
C HIS A 105 5.47 3.57 -9.39
N GLN A 106 5.07 3.63 -8.13
CA GLN A 106 3.96 2.84 -7.59
C GLN A 106 2.66 3.62 -7.75
N LEU A 107 1.54 2.91 -7.97
CA LEU A 107 0.23 3.53 -8.15
C LEU A 107 -0.71 3.12 -7.02
N ALA A 108 -1.48 4.07 -6.52
CA ALA A 108 -2.69 3.82 -5.75
C ALA A 108 -3.89 3.89 -6.67
N VAL A 109 -4.81 2.94 -6.54
CA VAL A 109 -6.02 2.82 -7.36
C VAL A 109 -7.21 2.88 -6.41
N ASP A 110 -8.04 3.90 -6.58
CA ASP A 110 -9.27 4.11 -5.81
C ASP A 110 -10.48 3.98 -6.77
N LEU A 111 -11.12 2.81 -6.79
CA LEU A 111 -12.31 2.56 -7.60
C LEU A 111 -13.47 3.47 -7.15
N ASN A 112 -14.29 3.89 -8.12
CA ASN A 112 -15.47 4.71 -7.85
C ASN A 112 -16.49 3.94 -6.99
N GLU A 113 -16.66 2.66 -7.29
CA GLU A 113 -17.54 1.73 -6.57
C GLU A 113 -16.73 0.55 -6.03
N ALA A 114 -17.17 -0.03 -4.92
CA ALA A 114 -16.52 -1.20 -4.36
C ALA A 114 -16.71 -2.38 -5.33
N SER A 115 -15.61 -3.06 -5.69
CA SER A 115 -15.65 -4.17 -6.63
C SER A 115 -14.49 -5.11 -6.36
N GLU A 116 -14.67 -6.38 -6.75
CA GLU A 116 -13.56 -7.33 -6.78
C GLU A 116 -12.55 -6.90 -7.84
N LEU A 117 -11.26 -7.03 -7.53
CA LEU A 117 -10.17 -6.72 -8.46
C LEU A 117 -9.12 -7.81 -8.35
N LEU A 118 -8.82 -8.48 -9.48
CA LEU A 118 -7.76 -9.50 -9.56
C LEU A 118 -7.94 -10.69 -8.60
N GLY A 119 -9.19 -11.00 -8.23
CA GLY A 119 -9.52 -12.06 -7.27
C GLY A 119 -9.45 -11.62 -5.80
N PHE A 120 -9.20 -10.34 -5.53
CA PHE A 120 -9.33 -9.80 -4.18
C PHE A 120 -10.80 -9.50 -3.86
N PRO A 121 -11.25 -9.72 -2.61
CA PRO A 121 -12.59 -9.35 -2.18
C PRO A 121 -12.88 -7.87 -2.42
N ALA A 122 -14.17 -7.59 -2.65
CA ALA A 122 -14.65 -6.29 -3.07
C ALA A 122 -14.26 -5.17 -2.08
N ASP A 123 -13.58 -4.16 -2.60
CA ASP A 123 -13.26 -2.92 -1.90
C ASP A 123 -13.06 -1.83 -2.97
N ARG A 124 -12.78 -0.60 -2.53
CA ARG A 124 -12.48 0.52 -3.41
C ARG A 124 -10.98 0.73 -3.58
N THR A 125 -10.17 0.38 -2.58
CA THR A 125 -8.78 0.85 -2.54
C THR A 125 -7.75 -0.27 -2.71
N PHE A 126 -6.90 -0.09 -3.72
CA PHE A 126 -5.87 -1.06 -4.11
C PHE A 126 -4.55 -0.37 -4.44
N VAL A 127 -3.49 -1.16 -4.52
CA VAL A 127 -2.12 -0.70 -4.77
C VAL A 127 -1.52 -1.51 -5.88
N LEU A 128 -0.90 -0.84 -6.86
CA LEU A 128 0.03 -1.45 -7.80
C LEU A 128 1.44 -1.05 -7.36
N ASN A 129 2.10 -1.94 -6.64
CA ASN A 129 3.47 -1.76 -6.15
C ASN A 129 4.47 -2.14 -7.25
N GLY A 130 5.26 -1.17 -7.72
CA GLY A 130 6.41 -1.38 -8.60
C GLY A 130 7.65 -1.65 -7.75
N PRO A 131 8.12 -2.91 -7.60
CA PRO A 131 9.16 -3.24 -6.63
C PRO A 131 10.55 -2.91 -7.20
N THR A 132 10.89 -1.62 -7.26
CA THR A 132 12.17 -1.17 -7.85
C THR A 132 13.38 -1.65 -7.05
N ILE A 133 13.27 -1.64 -5.72
CA ILE A 133 14.37 -2.01 -4.80
C ILE A 133 14.38 -3.50 -4.45
N ASP A 134 13.26 -4.19 -4.66
CA ASP A 134 13.15 -5.63 -4.44
C ASP A 134 13.42 -6.37 -5.76
N ALA A 135 14.69 -6.72 -5.99
CA ALA A 135 15.11 -7.44 -7.19
C ALA A 135 14.44 -8.83 -7.37
N SER A 136 13.89 -9.42 -6.30
CA SER A 136 13.15 -10.68 -6.37
C SER A 136 11.71 -10.51 -6.83
N LEU A 137 11.16 -9.30 -6.69
CA LEU A 137 9.73 -8.98 -6.83
C LEU A 137 8.81 -9.78 -5.89
N MET A 138 9.36 -10.51 -4.91
CA MET A 138 8.63 -11.51 -4.11
C MET A 138 8.57 -11.17 -2.62
N ARG A 139 9.40 -10.28 -2.08
CA ARG A 139 9.52 -10.08 -0.62
C ARG A 139 8.20 -9.66 0.02
N ASN A 140 7.55 -8.65 -0.57
CA ASN A 140 6.21 -8.23 -0.14
C ASN A 140 5.19 -9.37 -0.25
N HIS A 141 5.20 -10.11 -1.36
CA HIS A 141 4.28 -11.22 -1.56
C HIS A 141 4.45 -12.30 -0.49
N LEU A 142 5.69 -12.72 -0.25
CA LEU A 142 6.06 -13.74 0.73
C LEU A 142 5.68 -13.31 2.14
N ALA A 143 6.00 -12.08 2.55
CA ALA A 143 5.67 -11.57 3.88
C ALA A 143 4.16 -11.60 4.14
N HIS A 144 3.37 -11.04 3.22
CA HIS A 144 1.92 -11.05 3.34
C HIS A 144 1.33 -12.47 3.30
N TRP A 145 1.88 -13.35 2.46
CA TRP A 145 1.45 -14.75 2.39
C TRP A 145 1.73 -15.51 3.69
N MET A 146 2.91 -15.34 4.28
CA MET A 146 3.28 -15.94 5.56
C MET A 146 2.43 -15.42 6.70
N PHE A 147 2.19 -14.09 6.77
CA PHE A 147 1.39 -13.51 7.86
C PHE A 147 -0.07 -13.97 7.82
N ARG A 148 -0.65 -14.18 6.63
CA ARG A 148 -1.99 -14.80 6.56
C ARG A 148 -2.04 -16.22 7.13
N GLY A 149 -0.89 -16.90 7.24
CA GLY A 149 -0.79 -18.21 7.90
C GLY A 149 -0.98 -18.18 9.42
N THR A 150 -1.07 -16.99 10.04
CA THR A 150 -1.46 -16.83 11.45
C THR A 150 -2.96 -16.62 11.64
N ASP A 151 -3.76 -16.85 10.58
CA ASP A 151 -5.20 -16.55 10.51
C ASP A 151 -5.58 -15.07 10.71
N ARG A 152 -4.58 -14.18 10.70
CA ARG A 152 -4.78 -12.73 10.77
C ARG A 152 -4.86 -12.13 9.38
N TYR A 153 -5.63 -11.05 9.27
CA TYR A 153 -5.70 -10.30 8.03
C TYR A 153 -4.32 -9.71 7.68
N SER A 154 -3.90 -9.97 6.45
CA SER A 154 -2.80 -9.30 5.76
C SER A 154 -3.22 -9.08 4.31
N PRO A 155 -2.88 -7.94 3.70
CA PRO A 155 -3.17 -7.67 2.30
C PRO A 155 -2.90 -8.87 1.38
N ARG A 156 -3.93 -9.30 0.65
CA ARG A 156 -3.77 -10.26 -0.45
C ARG A 156 -2.97 -9.60 -1.57
N THR A 157 -2.14 -10.40 -2.24
CA THR A 157 -1.23 -9.89 -3.25
C THR A 157 -1.22 -10.79 -4.48
N ARG A 158 -0.99 -10.20 -5.66
CA ARG A 158 -0.95 -10.91 -6.94
C ARG A 158 -0.03 -10.19 -7.93
N HIS A 159 0.91 -10.92 -8.54
CA HIS A 159 1.76 -10.37 -9.59
C HIS A 159 0.97 -10.11 -10.87
N LEU A 160 1.30 -9.03 -11.55
CA LEU A 160 0.66 -8.62 -12.79
C LEU A 160 1.60 -7.79 -13.67
N VAL A 161 1.20 -7.55 -14.91
CA VAL A 161 1.87 -6.62 -15.82
C VAL A 161 1.07 -5.33 -15.93
N VAL A 162 1.74 -4.19 -15.78
CA VAL A 162 1.11 -2.88 -15.93
C VAL A 162 1.45 -2.26 -17.28
N PHE A 163 0.43 -1.70 -17.92
CA PHE A 163 0.57 -0.72 -18.98
C PHE A 163 -0.08 0.60 -18.56
N VAL A 164 0.48 1.71 -19.01
CA VAL A 164 -0.14 3.04 -18.88
C VAL A 164 -0.47 3.56 -20.27
N ARG A 165 -1.73 3.90 -20.50
CA ARG A 165 -2.19 4.49 -21.77
C ARG A 165 -2.41 5.98 -21.57
N ASP A 166 -1.62 6.78 -22.25
CA ASP A 166 -1.77 8.23 -22.24
C ASP A 166 -2.73 8.66 -23.35
N ARG A 167 -4.03 8.78 -23.02
CA ARG A 167 -5.08 9.13 -24.00
C ARG A 167 -5.07 10.60 -24.44
N LEU A 168 -4.17 11.42 -23.91
CA LEU A 168 -4.09 12.85 -24.21
C LEU A 168 -2.91 13.19 -25.12
N ASP A 169 -2.10 12.20 -25.49
CA ASP A 169 -1.15 12.34 -26.59
C ASP A 169 -1.91 12.18 -27.91
N THR A 170 -1.92 13.20 -28.77
CA THR A 170 -2.66 13.18 -30.04
C THR A 170 -1.98 12.32 -31.11
N VAL A 171 -0.76 11.84 -30.86
CA VAL A 171 0.09 11.14 -31.85
C VAL A 171 0.26 9.66 -31.54
N ASP A 172 0.40 9.28 -30.27
CA ASP A 172 0.60 7.88 -29.84
C ASP A 172 -0.23 7.53 -28.60
N TRP A 173 -1.30 6.76 -28.82
CA TRP A 173 -2.25 6.34 -27.79
C TRP A 173 -1.98 4.89 -27.36
N SER A 174 -0.85 4.30 -27.76
CA SER A 174 -0.54 2.92 -27.45
C SER A 174 -0.27 2.76 -25.94
N PRO A 175 -0.79 1.70 -25.30
CA PRO A 175 -0.42 1.39 -23.92
C PRO A 175 1.10 1.16 -23.81
N ARG A 176 1.76 1.90 -22.92
CA ARG A 176 3.19 1.78 -22.68
C ARG A 176 3.46 0.82 -21.54
N TYR A 177 4.27 -0.20 -21.80
CA TYR A 177 4.67 -1.19 -20.81
C TYR A 177 5.43 -0.54 -19.65
N GLN A 178 4.96 -0.76 -18.42
CA GLN A 178 5.58 -0.26 -17.19
C GLN A 178 6.30 -1.36 -16.39
N GLY A 179 6.18 -2.63 -16.80
CA GLY A 179 6.81 -3.75 -16.11
C GLY A 179 5.87 -4.63 -15.30
N ILE A 180 6.47 -5.58 -14.59
CA ILE A 180 5.79 -6.43 -13.61
C ILE A 180 5.58 -5.66 -12.31
N TYR A 181 4.37 -5.66 -11.80
CA TYR A 181 3.99 -5.08 -10.51
C TYR A 181 3.45 -6.17 -9.59
N LEU A 182 3.42 -5.88 -8.30
CA LEU A 182 2.63 -6.61 -7.33
C LEU A 182 1.36 -5.80 -7.04
N ALA A 183 0.19 -6.32 -7.36
CA ALA A 183 -1.06 -5.77 -6.83
C ALA A 183 -1.22 -6.18 -5.37
N LEU A 184 -1.69 -5.25 -4.54
CA LEU A 184 -2.03 -5.47 -3.14
C LEU A 184 -3.38 -4.83 -2.84
N GLU A 185 -4.12 -5.44 -1.93
CA GLU A 185 -5.14 -4.73 -1.16
C GLU A 185 -4.47 -3.56 -0.42
N LYS A 186 -5.10 -2.38 -0.41
CA LYS A 186 -4.70 -1.34 0.55
C LYS A 186 -5.28 -1.73 1.91
N ILE A 187 -4.54 -1.53 3.00
CA ILE A 187 -5.12 -1.67 4.34
C ILE A 187 -6.30 -0.71 4.45
N ALA A 188 -7.45 -1.28 4.77
CA ALA A 188 -8.69 -0.58 5.00
C ALA A 188 -9.47 -1.30 6.10
N TYR A 189 -10.48 -0.63 6.63
CA TYR A 189 -11.21 -1.06 7.83
C TYR A 189 -12.65 -1.47 7.52
N THR A 190 -12.88 -1.89 6.27
CA THR A 190 -14.15 -2.42 5.75
C THR A 190 -14.31 -3.90 6.14
N PRO A 191 -15.53 -4.47 6.07
CA PRO A 191 -15.78 -5.87 6.43
C PRO A 191 -14.95 -6.90 5.66
N ASN A 192 -14.49 -6.59 4.45
CA ASN A 192 -13.67 -7.48 3.62
C ASN A 192 -12.16 -7.36 3.90
N ARG A 193 -11.78 -6.58 4.90
CA ARG A 193 -10.40 -6.23 5.28
C ARG A 193 -10.23 -6.42 6.79
N VAL A 194 -9.81 -5.40 7.54
CA VAL A 194 -9.70 -5.50 9.02
C VAL A 194 -11.07 -5.62 9.69
N GLY A 195 -12.11 -5.00 9.12
CA GLY A 195 -13.49 -5.10 9.62
C GLY A 195 -13.70 -4.40 10.97
N LEU A 196 -13.58 -3.07 11.01
CA LEU A 196 -13.84 -2.32 12.24
C LEU A 196 -15.26 -1.75 12.30
N THR A 197 -15.78 -1.65 13.53
CA THR A 197 -16.99 -0.89 13.80
C THR A 197 -16.87 0.55 13.31
N GLN A 198 -17.87 1.03 12.57
CA GLN A 198 -17.84 2.36 11.96
C GLN A 198 -18.06 3.46 13.00
N LEU A 199 -17.15 4.44 13.02
CA LEU A 199 -17.30 5.69 13.76
C LEU A 199 -17.74 6.81 12.82
N ASN A 200 -18.76 7.57 13.24
CA ASN A 200 -19.27 8.71 12.50
C ASN A 200 -19.66 9.86 13.44
N SER A 201 -20.00 11.02 12.88
CA SER A 201 -20.27 12.24 13.66
C SER A 201 -21.48 12.16 14.60
N ALA A 202 -22.32 11.12 14.48
CA ALA A 202 -23.44 10.85 15.37
C ALA A 202 -23.04 10.20 16.69
N CYS A 203 -21.87 9.53 16.80
CA CYS A 203 -21.43 8.89 18.04
C CYS A 203 -21.26 9.92 19.18
N LYS A 204 -21.93 9.70 20.33
CA LYS A 204 -21.93 10.57 21.51
C LYS A 204 -21.53 9.88 22.80
N THR A 205 -21.66 8.56 22.96
CA THR A 205 -21.35 7.92 24.26
C THR A 205 -19.92 7.37 24.31
N ASN A 206 -19.43 7.06 25.52
CA ASN A 206 -18.09 6.46 25.66
C ASN A 206 -18.08 5.01 25.15
N GLU A 207 -19.20 4.32 25.25
CA GLU A 207 -19.41 2.96 24.74
C GLU A 207 -19.35 2.95 23.20
N GLU A 208 -19.99 3.91 22.54
CA GLU A 208 -19.94 4.04 21.08
C GLU A 208 -18.52 4.31 20.58
N LEU A 209 -17.74 5.08 21.35
CA LEU A 209 -16.36 5.47 21.04
C LEU A 209 -15.31 4.46 21.56
N SER A 210 -15.71 3.36 22.19
CA SER A 210 -14.78 2.36 22.78
C SER A 210 -13.95 1.56 21.77
N GLY A 211 -14.28 1.68 20.48
CA GLY A 211 -13.64 0.96 19.38
C GLY A 211 -13.99 1.56 18.03
N GLY A 212 -13.44 0.98 16.97
CA GLY A 212 -13.49 1.56 15.64
C GLY A 212 -12.34 2.54 15.40
N TRP A 213 -11.18 2.29 16.02
CA TRP A 213 -9.99 3.11 15.90
C TRP A 213 -8.87 2.35 15.19
N ALA A 214 -8.13 3.05 14.34
CA ALA A 214 -6.88 2.53 13.82
C ALA A 214 -5.87 3.64 13.57
N TRP A 215 -4.60 3.34 13.77
CA TRP A 215 -3.50 4.26 13.58
C TRP A 215 -2.28 3.54 13.03
N GLN A 216 -1.32 4.32 12.54
CA GLN A 216 -0.03 3.85 12.09
C GLN A 216 1.09 4.68 12.71
N ASN A 217 2.27 4.08 12.83
CA ASN A 217 3.51 4.79 13.12
C ASN A 217 4.27 4.99 11.80
N ASN A 218 4.38 6.24 11.37
CA ASN A 218 5.07 6.65 10.15
C ASN A 218 5.54 8.11 10.26
N PRO A 219 6.52 8.54 9.45
CA PRO A 219 6.86 9.96 9.33
C PRO A 219 5.65 10.78 8.89
N LEU A 220 5.42 11.92 9.55
CA LEU A 220 4.33 12.83 9.20
C LEU A 220 4.53 13.45 7.82
N THR A 221 3.45 13.52 7.05
CA THR A 221 3.36 14.20 5.78
C THR A 221 2.22 15.21 5.75
N TYR A 222 2.20 16.06 4.72
CA TYR A 222 1.19 17.08 4.58
C TYR A 222 -0.22 16.47 4.57
N GLY A 223 -1.09 16.96 5.46
CA GLY A 223 -2.47 16.50 5.59
C GLY A 223 -2.67 15.31 6.53
N ASP A 224 -1.60 14.72 7.07
CA ASP A 224 -1.72 13.68 8.09
C ASP A 224 -2.33 14.24 9.37
N TYR A 225 -3.29 13.50 9.93
CA TYR A 225 -3.82 13.80 11.24
C TYR A 225 -3.11 12.93 12.27
N SER A 226 -2.35 13.57 13.15
CA SER A 226 -1.77 12.94 14.32
C SER A 226 -2.37 13.56 15.57
N PRO A 227 -3.10 12.78 16.38
CA PRO A 227 -3.43 13.24 17.72
C PRO A 227 -2.14 13.38 18.52
N ASN A 228 -1.95 14.55 19.15
CA ASN A 228 -0.81 14.76 20.04
C ASN A 228 -0.96 13.84 21.25
N LEU A 229 -0.02 12.91 21.43
CA LEU A 229 0.19 12.21 22.69
C LEU A 229 1.33 12.89 23.41
N VAL A 230 1.01 13.88 24.23
CA VAL A 230 1.89 14.32 25.30
C VAL A 230 1.03 14.98 26.35
N LEU A 231 1.34 14.72 27.60
CA LEU A 231 1.55 15.83 28.51
C LEU A 231 2.67 15.47 29.46
N ASN A 232 3.74 16.27 29.47
CA ASN A 232 4.00 17.10 30.64
C ASN A 232 4.94 18.29 30.36
N GLU A 233 4.65 19.45 30.95
CA GLU A 233 5.47 20.66 30.86
C GLU A 233 6.47 20.84 32.03
N ALA A 234 6.48 19.96 33.04
CA ALA A 234 7.50 20.01 34.09
C ALA A 234 7.87 18.63 34.71
N THR A 235 7.01 17.60 34.70
CA THR A 235 7.22 16.40 35.56
C THR A 235 6.71 15.00 35.14
N GLY A 236 5.76 14.79 34.23
CA GLY A 236 4.92 13.56 34.20
C GLY A 236 4.27 13.18 32.86
N LEU A 237 5.04 12.48 32.03
CA LEU A 237 4.90 12.23 30.59
C LEU A 237 3.94 11.10 30.19
N PHE A 238 3.33 11.22 29.00
CA PHE A 238 3.12 10.10 28.07
C PHE A 238 3.68 10.35 26.68
N GLY A 239 4.30 9.32 26.06
CA GLY A 239 4.72 9.29 24.65
C GLY A 239 6.04 10.01 24.38
N ALA A 240 7.18 9.35 24.60
CA ALA A 240 8.54 9.85 24.34
C ALA A 240 8.83 10.14 22.84
N GLY A 241 8.06 11.04 22.22
CA GLY A 241 8.17 11.44 20.83
C GLY A 241 7.35 10.63 19.83
N GLU A 242 6.62 9.58 20.24
CA GLU A 242 5.75 8.85 19.30
C GLU A 242 4.47 9.63 18.98
N ARG A 243 4.19 9.75 17.69
CA ARG A 243 3.04 10.48 17.14
C ARG A 243 2.27 9.55 16.22
N PRO A 244 1.25 8.84 16.73
CA PRO A 244 0.44 7.96 15.89
C PRO A 244 -0.29 8.81 14.84
N ILE A 245 -0.40 8.29 13.63
CA ILE A 245 -1.20 8.90 12.56
C ILE A 245 -2.51 8.13 12.52
N LEU A 246 -3.62 8.81 12.80
CA LEU A 246 -4.93 8.16 12.78
C LEU A 246 -5.29 7.83 11.33
N THR A 247 -5.59 6.56 11.08
CA THR A 247 -6.00 6.05 9.77
C THR A 247 -7.49 5.71 9.74
N PHE A 248 -8.11 5.51 10.92
CA PHE A 248 -9.54 5.33 11.05
C PHE A 248 -10.06 5.82 12.42
N PRO A 249 -11.19 6.55 12.45
CA PRO A 249 -11.97 7.01 11.31
C PRO A 249 -11.25 8.13 10.53
N GLU A 250 -11.69 8.39 9.29
CA GLU A 250 -11.04 9.40 8.45
C GLU A 250 -11.06 10.80 9.10
N PRO A 251 -10.01 11.64 8.91
CA PRO A 251 -9.93 12.96 9.53
C PRO A 251 -11.17 13.84 9.31
N LYS A 252 -11.81 13.74 8.13
CA LYS A 252 -13.00 14.52 7.76
C LYS A 252 -14.25 14.21 8.58
N VAL A 253 -14.32 13.04 9.22
CA VAL A 253 -15.47 12.65 10.05
C VAL A 253 -15.21 12.78 11.55
N LEU A 254 -13.98 13.11 11.95
CA LEU A 254 -13.62 13.30 13.35
C LEU A 254 -14.32 14.51 13.96
N THR A 255 -15.11 14.28 15.00
CA THR A 255 -15.66 15.34 15.84
C THR A 255 -14.66 15.75 16.93
N GLN A 256 -14.87 16.88 17.60
CA GLN A 256 -14.03 17.27 18.73
C GLN A 256 -14.05 16.22 19.84
N ARG A 257 -15.25 15.72 20.17
CA ARG A 257 -15.42 14.66 21.17
C ARG A 257 -14.64 13.39 20.84
N MET A 258 -14.60 12.98 19.58
CA MET A 258 -13.79 11.84 19.13
C MET A 258 -12.30 12.07 19.37
N ARG A 259 -11.82 13.29 19.09
CA ARG A 259 -10.42 13.67 19.35
C ARG A 259 -10.11 13.62 20.84
N ASP A 260 -10.97 14.24 21.66
CA ASP A 260 -10.82 14.28 23.12
C ASP A 260 -10.84 12.88 23.71
N TYR A 261 -11.73 12.00 23.23
CA TYR A 261 -11.78 10.59 23.62
C TYR A 261 -10.47 9.87 23.33
N PHE A 262 -9.94 10.02 22.10
CA PHE A 262 -8.77 9.27 21.68
C PHE A 262 -7.50 9.65 22.46
N VAL A 263 -7.37 10.91 22.90
CA VAL A 263 -6.17 11.43 23.57
C VAL A 263 -6.25 11.43 25.10
N SER A 264 -7.43 11.18 25.69
CA SER A 264 -7.62 11.21 27.15
C SER A 264 -7.00 9.98 27.83
N PRO A 265 -6.29 10.12 28.96
CA PRO A 265 -5.79 8.98 29.75
C PRO A 265 -6.92 8.14 30.38
N GLU A 266 -8.11 8.69 30.53
CA GLU A 266 -9.28 7.96 31.04
C GLU A 266 -9.95 7.10 29.96
N THR A 267 -9.98 7.57 28.71
CA THR A 267 -10.82 7.00 27.65
C THR A 267 -10.06 6.50 26.41
N GLY A 268 -8.90 7.08 26.12
CA GLY A 268 -8.09 6.77 24.95
C GLY A 268 -7.36 5.44 25.08
N PRO A 269 -7.33 4.60 24.02
CA PRO A 269 -6.67 3.31 24.08
C PRO A 269 -5.15 3.42 24.26
N LEU A 270 -4.50 4.31 23.52
CA LEU A 270 -3.05 4.52 23.61
C LEU A 270 -2.64 5.18 24.94
N PRO A 271 -3.24 6.30 25.38
CA PRO A 271 -2.97 6.87 26.70
C PRO A 271 -3.10 5.87 27.84
N ARG A 272 -4.17 5.04 27.87
CA ARG A 272 -4.35 4.01 28.90
C ARG A 272 -3.30 2.92 28.85
N LEU A 273 -2.98 2.40 27.66
CA LEU A 273 -1.92 1.40 27.49
C LEU A 273 -0.61 1.97 28.04
N TYR A 274 -0.27 3.19 27.65
CA TYR A 274 0.97 3.75 28.10
C TYR A 274 0.94 4.00 29.62
N GLN A 275 -0.18 4.48 30.19
CA GLN A 275 -0.36 4.63 31.65
C GLN A 275 -0.07 3.34 32.40
N TYR A 276 -0.63 2.25 31.90
CA TYR A 276 -0.36 0.93 32.41
C TYR A 276 1.14 0.56 32.35
N LEU A 277 1.81 0.81 31.21
CA LEU A 277 3.24 0.54 31.04
C LEU A 277 4.14 1.39 31.95
N HIS A 278 3.70 2.58 32.34
CA HIS A 278 4.48 3.44 33.26
C HIS A 278 4.24 3.08 34.72
N ASP A 279 2.97 2.94 35.12
CA ASP A 279 2.58 2.87 36.53
C ASP A 279 2.53 1.43 37.05
N ASN A 280 2.13 0.48 36.20
CA ASN A 280 1.66 -0.86 36.63
C ASN A 280 2.39 -2.02 35.93
N MET A 281 3.51 -1.77 35.25
CA MET A 281 4.29 -2.81 34.55
C MET A 281 4.89 -3.89 35.47
N THR A 282 4.70 -3.78 36.79
CA THR A 282 5.04 -4.81 37.78
C THR A 282 4.01 -5.96 37.84
N ASN A 283 2.80 -5.78 37.30
CA ASN A 283 1.82 -6.82 37.11
C ASN A 283 1.80 -7.22 35.63
N PRO A 284 2.39 -8.34 35.18
CA PRO A 284 2.35 -8.71 33.76
C PRO A 284 0.94 -9.12 33.27
N ASP A 285 0.09 -9.63 34.16
CA ASP A 285 -1.20 -10.21 33.80
C ASP A 285 -2.27 -9.16 33.43
N GLY A 286 -2.06 -7.88 33.74
CA GLY A 286 -2.97 -6.81 33.31
C GLY A 286 -2.73 -6.33 31.87
N LEU A 287 -1.62 -6.72 31.22
CA LEU A 287 -1.26 -6.22 29.88
C LEU A 287 -2.30 -6.65 28.82
N GLN A 288 -2.88 -7.84 29.00
CA GLN A 288 -3.93 -8.40 28.15
C GLN A 288 -5.24 -7.59 28.14
N GLU A 289 -5.46 -6.72 29.14
CA GLU A 289 -6.59 -5.78 29.15
C GLU A 289 -6.39 -4.63 28.15
N HIS A 290 -5.14 -4.36 27.76
CA HIS A 290 -4.77 -3.27 26.88
C HIS A 290 -4.39 -3.72 25.47
N ILE A 291 -3.72 -4.87 25.32
CA ILE A 291 -3.28 -5.41 24.02
C ILE A 291 -3.71 -6.87 23.80
N ASP A 292 -4.00 -7.23 22.54
CA ASP A 292 -4.13 -8.62 22.12
C ASP A 292 -2.72 -9.23 22.05
N ILE A 293 -2.33 -9.94 23.11
CA ILE A 293 -0.99 -10.52 23.25
C ILE A 293 -0.63 -11.37 22.03
N GLY A 294 -1.58 -12.15 21.50
CA GLY A 294 -1.37 -12.97 20.31
C GLY A 294 -0.95 -12.14 19.09
N SER A 295 -1.65 -11.03 18.79
CA SER A 295 -1.35 -10.20 17.63
C SER A 295 0.02 -9.54 17.74
N PHE A 296 0.42 -9.14 18.95
CA PHE A 296 1.74 -8.56 19.19
C PHE A 296 2.84 -9.61 19.04
N VAL A 297 2.63 -10.83 19.53
CA VAL A 297 3.57 -11.95 19.35
C VAL A 297 3.71 -12.30 17.87
N ASP A 298 2.59 -12.44 17.14
CA ASP A 298 2.60 -12.75 15.71
C ASP A 298 3.31 -11.65 14.91
N TYR A 299 3.01 -10.39 15.19
CA TYR A 299 3.67 -9.24 14.55
C TYR A 299 5.17 -9.20 14.85
N PHE A 300 5.56 -9.41 16.12
CA PHE A 300 6.95 -9.42 16.55
C PHE A 300 7.73 -10.55 15.86
N LEU A 301 7.26 -11.80 15.98
CA LEU A 301 7.93 -12.95 15.37
C LEU A 301 8.02 -12.82 13.85
N HIS A 302 6.98 -12.32 13.19
CA HIS A 302 7.00 -12.08 11.76
C HIS A 302 8.02 -11.00 11.36
N SER A 303 8.10 -9.91 12.13
CA SER A 303 9.03 -8.81 11.89
C SER A 303 10.49 -9.24 12.09
N GLU A 304 10.77 -9.95 13.19
CA GLU A 304 12.10 -10.50 13.48
C GLU A 304 12.53 -11.55 12.44
N PHE A 305 11.65 -12.52 12.15
CA PHE A 305 11.94 -13.57 11.16
C PHE A 305 12.22 -13.01 9.77
N SER A 306 11.42 -12.02 9.35
CA SER A 306 11.62 -11.35 8.06
C SER A 306 12.80 -10.38 8.08
N MET A 307 13.41 -10.08 9.22
CA MET A 307 14.44 -9.05 9.36
C MET A 307 14.00 -7.69 8.77
N ASN A 308 12.74 -7.30 8.99
CA ASN A 308 12.25 -6.03 8.48
C ASN A 308 12.90 -4.86 9.24
N SER A 309 13.84 -4.16 8.60
CA SER A 309 14.61 -3.07 9.21
C SER A 309 13.75 -1.86 9.63
N ASP A 310 12.56 -1.72 9.04
CA ASP A 310 11.63 -0.63 9.31
C ASP A 310 10.61 -0.97 10.43
N ALA A 311 10.55 -2.24 10.85
CA ALA A 311 9.63 -2.69 11.88
C ALA A 311 9.74 -1.85 13.17
N TYR A 312 8.63 -1.73 13.88
CA TYR A 312 8.51 -0.99 15.15
C TYR A 312 8.63 0.53 15.04
N ARG A 313 9.05 1.09 13.90
CA ARG A 313 9.26 2.54 13.72
C ARG A 313 8.52 3.13 12.54
N ARG A 314 8.32 2.34 11.49
CA ARG A 314 7.67 2.74 10.23
C ARG A 314 6.77 1.61 9.75
N SER A 315 5.79 1.95 8.92
CA SER A 315 4.85 0.99 8.32
C SER A 315 4.21 0.04 9.35
N THR A 316 4.05 0.51 10.58
CA THR A 316 3.50 -0.27 11.69
C THR A 316 2.08 0.19 11.93
N PHE A 317 1.13 -0.74 11.87
CA PHE A 317 -0.30 -0.46 12.01
C PHE A 317 -0.83 -1.08 13.29
N PHE A 318 -1.83 -0.43 13.85
CA PHE A 318 -2.55 -0.90 15.02
C PHE A 318 -4.01 -0.55 14.87
N PHE A 319 -4.87 -1.37 15.47
CA PHE A 319 -6.30 -1.07 15.54
C PHE A 319 -6.89 -1.51 16.88
N LYS A 320 -8.06 -0.96 17.19
CA LYS A 320 -8.88 -1.36 18.32
C LYS A 320 -10.34 -1.30 17.93
N ASP A 321 -11.01 -2.44 18.02
CA ASP A 321 -12.47 -2.51 17.95
C ASP A 321 -13.12 -2.50 19.34
N ARG A 322 -14.45 -2.43 19.36
CA ARG A 322 -15.25 -2.47 20.58
C ARG A 322 -15.04 -3.81 21.25
N ASP A 323 -14.98 -3.82 22.59
CA ASP A 323 -14.82 -5.04 23.40
C ASP A 323 -13.57 -5.88 23.06
N GLN A 324 -12.60 -5.29 22.35
CA GLN A 324 -11.33 -5.93 21.99
C GLN A 324 -10.16 -5.07 22.49
N PRO A 325 -9.04 -5.66 22.91
CA PRO A 325 -7.84 -4.89 23.20
C PRO A 325 -7.19 -4.37 21.90
N ILE A 326 -6.13 -3.58 22.03
CA ILE A 326 -5.37 -3.07 20.88
C ILE A 326 -4.71 -4.26 20.18
N ASN A 327 -4.89 -4.36 18.86
CA ASN A 327 -4.26 -5.36 18.02
C ASN A 327 -3.09 -4.74 17.25
N ALA A 328 -2.00 -5.50 17.11
CA ALA A 328 -0.89 -5.17 16.23
C ALA A 328 -1.11 -5.71 14.82
N GLY A 329 -0.77 -4.89 13.83
CA GLY A 329 -0.99 -5.14 12.42
C GLY A 329 -2.21 -4.38 11.86
N PRO A 330 -2.57 -4.64 10.58
CA PRO A 330 -1.96 -5.61 9.67
C PRO A 330 -0.51 -5.26 9.31
N VAL A 331 0.29 -6.26 8.98
CA VAL A 331 1.68 -6.05 8.52
C VAL A 331 1.70 -5.34 7.16
N TRP A 332 2.70 -4.47 6.93
CA TRP A 332 2.86 -3.69 5.70
C TRP A 332 4.33 -3.41 5.36
N ASP A 333 4.64 -3.28 4.07
CA ASP A 333 5.93 -2.81 3.50
C ASP A 333 7.17 -3.65 3.91
N PHE A 334 7.33 -4.80 3.27
CA PHE A 334 8.42 -5.78 3.47
C PHE A 334 9.37 -5.86 2.26
N ASN A 335 9.37 -4.86 1.38
CA ASN A 335 10.29 -4.80 0.24
C ASN A 335 11.77 -4.71 0.65
N LEU A 336 12.07 -4.23 1.87
CA LEU A 336 13.40 -4.21 2.50
C LEU A 336 13.66 -5.38 3.45
N ALA A 337 12.75 -6.36 3.52
CA ALA A 337 12.91 -7.52 4.36
C ALA A 337 13.83 -8.58 3.72
N TYR A 338 14.10 -9.66 4.47
CA TYR A 338 14.84 -10.85 4.08
C TYR A 338 16.28 -10.53 3.67
N GLY A 339 17.00 -9.83 4.55
CA GLY A 339 18.44 -9.55 4.44
C GLY A 339 18.81 -8.51 3.39
N LYS A 340 17.93 -7.51 3.15
CA LYS A 340 18.14 -6.46 2.14
C LYS A 340 18.60 -5.12 2.72
#